data_AF-A0A0K9H1C9-F1
#
_entry.id   AF-A0A0K9H1C9-F1
#
_cell.length_a   1.000
_cell.length_b   1.000
_cell.length_c   1.000
_cell.angle_alpha   90.00
_cell.angle_beta   90.00
_cell.angle_gamma   90.00
#
_symmetry.space_group_name_H-M   'P 1'
#
loop_
_entity.id
_entity.type
_entity.pdbx_description
1 polymer ?
#
loop_
_entity_poly.entity_id
_entity_poly.type
_entity_poly.pdbx_seq_one_letter_code
_entity_poly.pdbx_strand_id
1 'polypeptide(L)'
;MNQFMTLLICLIGMPMLGFLVYTSLERFMSRLDDKEEIKSELNRLNQLAECSSCGRLSRTYQRELARYDLLFNRGVLHKTELPCPHCKKESDFLPVTVNLSFHDTHLDCLSLQKSEYTEFKKQREQYEELLYLSKVDKSFKNKIQQTESDC
;
A
#
# COMPACT_ATOMS: atom_id res chain seq x y z
N MET A 1 57.30 -14.65 20.98
CA MET A 1 55.87 -14.97 21.15
C MET A 1 54.94 -13.76 21.04
N ASN A 2 55.32 -12.56 21.50
CA ASN A 2 54.39 -11.41 21.56
C ASN A 2 53.99 -10.85 20.16
N GLN A 3 54.95 -10.64 19.25
CA GLN A 3 54.68 -10.06 17.92
C GLN A 3 53.85 -10.96 16.99
N PHE A 4 53.99 -12.27 17.11
CA PHE A 4 53.26 -13.24 16.28
C PHE A 4 51.77 -13.28 16.64
N MET A 5 51.46 -13.18 17.95
CA MET A 5 50.08 -13.07 18.43
C MET A 5 49.44 -11.75 18.02
N THR A 6 50.19 -10.64 18.06
CA THR A 6 49.69 -9.34 17.57
C THR A 6 49.38 -9.39 16.08
N LEU A 7 50.25 -9.98 15.26
CA LEU A 7 50.03 -10.17 13.82
C LEU A 7 48.80 -11.03 13.52
N LEU A 8 48.60 -12.14 14.26
CA LEU A 8 47.41 -12.99 14.14
C LEU A 8 46.12 -12.24 14.51
N ILE A 9 46.14 -11.46 15.59
CA ILE A 9 45.00 -10.63 16.00
C ILE A 9 44.72 -9.55 14.95
N CYS A 10 45.72 -8.94 14.33
CA CYS A 10 45.50 -7.99 13.24
C CYS A 10 44.96 -8.65 11.97
N LEU A 11 45.50 -9.82 11.58
CA LEU A 11 45.10 -10.57 10.38
C LEU A 11 43.66 -11.11 10.45
N ILE A 12 43.20 -11.52 11.63
CA ILE A 12 41.86 -12.08 11.81
C ILE A 12 40.89 -11.02 12.34
N GLY A 13 41.35 -10.18 13.27
CA GLY A 13 40.53 -9.16 13.93
C GLY A 13 40.13 -8.02 13.02
N MET A 14 41.01 -7.52 12.14
CA MET A 14 40.65 -6.43 11.23
C MET A 14 39.60 -6.82 10.19
N PRO A 15 39.67 -8.00 9.52
CA PRO A 15 38.60 -8.45 8.64
C PRO A 15 37.27 -8.70 9.37
N MET A 16 37.31 -9.28 10.57
CA MET A 16 36.10 -9.51 11.37
C MET A 16 35.45 -8.21 11.82
N LEU A 17 36.25 -7.21 12.25
CA LEU A 17 35.76 -5.86 12.56
C LEU A 17 35.20 -5.17 11.31
N GLY A 18 35.90 -5.26 10.18
CA GLY A 18 35.42 -4.71 8.91
C GLY A 18 34.07 -5.32 8.48
N PHE A 19 33.92 -6.64 8.61
CA PHE A 19 32.67 -7.34 8.34
C PHE A 19 31.54 -6.93 9.28
N LEU A 20 31.80 -6.83 10.58
CA LEU A 20 30.80 -6.38 11.56
C LEU A 20 30.35 -4.94 11.31
N VAL A 21 31.29 -4.04 11.00
CA VAL A 21 30.99 -2.63 10.70
C VAL A 21 30.18 -2.54 9.40
N TYR A 22 30.59 -3.26 8.35
CA TYR A 22 29.89 -3.28 7.06
C TYR A 22 28.45 -3.78 7.21
N THR A 23 28.25 -4.95 7.83
CA THR A 23 26.90 -5.51 8.05
C THR A 23 26.02 -4.63 8.93
N SER A 24 26.61 -3.91 9.90
CA SER A 24 25.87 -2.95 10.73
C SER A 24 25.46 -1.71 9.93
N LEU A 25 26.35 -1.19 9.08
CA LEU A 25 26.07 -0.07 8.17
C LEU A 25 24.98 -0.45 7.16
N GLU A 26 25.07 -1.63 6.57
CA GLU A 26 24.09 -2.15 5.62
C GLU A 26 22.69 -2.23 6.24
N ARG A 27 22.58 -2.78 7.46
CA ARG A 27 21.31 -2.79 8.22
C ARG A 27 20.79 -1.39 8.53
N PHE A 28 21.68 -0.45 8.79
CA PHE A 28 21.28 0.93 9.07
C PHE A 28 20.76 1.64 7.82
N MET A 29 21.46 1.49 6.69
CA MET A 29 21.04 2.04 5.39
C MET A 29 19.70 1.45 4.96
N SER A 30 19.54 0.12 5.01
CA SER A 30 18.26 -0.53 4.70
C SER A 30 17.10 0.02 5.55
N ARG A 31 17.31 0.27 6.85
CA ARG A 31 16.28 0.88 7.70
C ARG A 31 15.97 2.34 7.35
N LEU A 32 16.92 3.07 6.76
CA LEU A 32 16.67 4.43 6.27
C LEU A 32 15.86 4.38 4.98
N ASP A 33 16.22 3.49 4.07
CA ASP A 33 15.50 3.27 2.81
C ASP A 33 14.03 2.89 3.10
N ASP A 34 13.79 1.95 4.02
CA ASP A 34 12.44 1.57 4.43
C ASP A 34 11.62 2.76 4.97
N LYS A 35 12.27 3.64 5.75
CA LYS A 35 11.59 4.82 6.31
C LYS A 35 11.24 5.83 5.24
N GLU A 36 12.13 6.02 4.26
CA GLU A 36 11.90 6.91 3.13
C GLU A 36 10.79 6.36 2.22
N GLU A 37 10.77 5.06 1.97
CA GLU A 37 9.70 4.38 1.24
C GLU A 37 8.35 4.56 1.94
N ILE A 38 8.27 4.30 3.25
CA ILE A 38 7.03 4.48 4.02
C ILE A 38 6.56 5.94 3.97
N LYS A 39 7.48 6.91 4.07
CA LYS A 39 7.14 8.33 3.99
C LYS A 39 6.63 8.71 2.61
N SER A 40 7.28 8.24 1.55
CA SER A 40 6.89 8.47 0.17
C SER A 40 5.49 7.90 -0.10
N GLU A 41 5.25 6.66 0.34
CA GLU A 41 3.97 6.00 0.15
C GLU A 41 2.85 6.67 0.96
N LEU A 42 3.12 7.08 2.21
CA LEU A 42 2.18 7.87 3.00
C LEU A 42 1.82 9.18 2.32
N ASN A 43 2.79 9.86 1.70
CA ASN A 43 2.52 11.08 0.94
C ASN A 43 1.60 10.79 -0.26
N ARG A 44 1.86 9.72 -1.02
CA ARG A 44 1.02 9.28 -2.15
C ARG A 44 -0.41 8.97 -1.70
N LEU A 45 -0.55 8.18 -0.63
CA LEU A 45 -1.83 7.77 -0.05
C LEU A 45 -2.65 8.96 0.47
N ASN A 46 -1.95 10.00 0.94
CA ASN A 46 -2.54 11.24 1.43
C ASN A 46 -2.70 12.33 0.36
N GLN A 47 -2.44 12.05 -0.92
CA GLN A 47 -2.77 13.01 -1.97
C GLN A 47 -4.27 13.26 -2.03
N LEU A 48 -4.63 14.53 -2.02
CA LEU A 48 -6.01 15.01 -2.06
C LEU A 48 -6.43 15.29 -3.50
N ALA A 49 -7.62 14.81 -3.88
CA ALA A 49 -8.19 15.08 -5.18
C ALA A 49 -9.69 15.29 -5.09
N GLU A 50 -10.23 16.07 -6.02
CA GLU A 50 -11.66 16.36 -6.15
C GLU A 50 -12.30 15.41 -7.15
N CYS A 51 -13.44 14.83 -6.77
CA CYS A 51 -14.25 14.00 -7.64
C CYS A 51 -15.01 14.86 -8.66
N SER A 52 -14.80 14.63 -9.96
CA SER A 52 -15.50 15.35 -11.04
C SER A 52 -17.02 15.16 -11.05
N SER A 53 -17.52 14.08 -10.43
CA SER A 53 -18.95 13.76 -10.41
C SER A 53 -19.72 14.38 -9.25
N CYS A 54 -19.10 14.55 -8.07
CA CYS A 54 -19.80 15.05 -6.88
C CYS A 54 -19.13 16.25 -6.20
N GLY A 55 -17.98 16.72 -6.72
CA GLY A 55 -17.23 17.86 -6.19
C GLY A 55 -16.63 17.62 -4.80
N ARG A 56 -16.76 16.42 -4.24
CA ARG A 56 -16.22 16.10 -2.91
C ARG A 56 -14.75 15.71 -3.01
N LEU A 57 -13.98 16.15 -2.03
CA LEU A 57 -12.60 15.75 -1.88
C LEU A 57 -12.49 14.37 -1.24
N SER A 58 -11.49 13.61 -1.68
CA SER A 58 -11.07 12.38 -1.05
C SER A 58 -9.58 12.15 -1.21
N ARG A 59 -9.01 11.37 -0.29
CA ARG A 59 -7.60 10.94 -0.35
C ARG A 59 -7.46 9.66 -1.15
N THR A 60 -6.26 9.43 -1.69
CA THR A 60 -5.94 8.20 -2.43
C THR A 60 -6.28 6.94 -1.65
N TYR A 61 -5.89 6.84 -0.37
CA TYR A 61 -6.17 5.62 0.41
C TYR A 61 -7.69 5.34 0.55
N GLN A 62 -8.51 6.38 0.73
CA GLN A 62 -9.97 6.22 0.84
C GLN A 62 -10.58 5.69 -0.47
N ARG A 63 -10.04 6.14 -1.61
CA ARG A 63 -10.44 5.69 -2.93
C ARG A 63 -9.96 4.25 -3.21
N GLU A 64 -8.75 3.90 -2.75
CA GLU A 64 -8.24 2.52 -2.80
C GLU A 64 -9.14 1.57 -2.00
N LEU A 65 -9.56 1.94 -0.79
CA LEU A 65 -10.49 1.13 0.01
C LEU A 65 -11.88 1.00 -0.64
N ALA A 66 -12.44 2.11 -1.14
CA ALA A 66 -13.75 2.12 -1.79
C ALA A 66 -13.81 1.26 -3.07
N ARG A 67 -12.66 0.98 -3.70
CA ARG A 67 -12.54 0.06 -4.82
C ARG A 67 -13.02 -1.34 -4.47
N TYR A 68 -12.63 -1.84 -3.30
CA TYR A 68 -12.96 -3.20 -2.88
C TYR A 68 -14.47 -3.33 -2.62
N ASP A 69 -15.10 -2.33 -1.98
CA ASP A 69 -16.55 -2.27 -1.82
C ASP A 69 -17.30 -2.45 -3.15
N LEU A 70 -16.84 -1.75 -4.19
CA LEU A 70 -17.46 -1.80 -5.51
C LEU A 70 -17.22 -3.15 -6.20
N LEU A 71 -16.03 -3.71 -6.08
CA LEU A 71 -15.70 -5.02 -6.63
C LEU A 71 -16.53 -6.14 -5.99
N PHE A 72 -16.76 -6.10 -4.68
CA PHE A 72 -17.61 -7.07 -4.00
C PHE A 72 -19.09 -6.92 -4.39
N ASN A 73 -19.60 -5.70 -4.51
CA ASN A 73 -21.03 -5.45 -4.72
C ASN A 73 -21.49 -5.48 -6.19
N ARG A 74 -20.70 -4.93 -7.12
CA ARG A 74 -21.11 -4.74 -8.53
C ARG A 74 -20.34 -5.61 -9.52
N GLY A 75 -19.30 -6.31 -9.08
CA GLY A 75 -18.61 -7.35 -9.85
C GLY A 75 -17.82 -6.87 -11.08
N VAL A 76 -17.94 -5.60 -11.50
CA VAL A 76 -17.24 -5.05 -12.65
C VAL A 76 -16.79 -3.63 -12.34
N LEU A 77 -15.47 -3.41 -12.43
CA LEU A 77 -14.88 -2.08 -12.66
C LEU A 77 -14.62 -2.00 -14.16
N HIS A 78 -15.20 -1.01 -14.83
CA HIS A 78 -15.07 -0.87 -16.28
C HIS A 78 -13.76 -0.16 -16.65
N LYS A 79 -13.22 0.66 -15.74
CA LYS A 79 -11.93 1.33 -15.88
C LYS A 79 -10.98 1.07 -14.70
N THR A 80 -9.70 1.36 -14.90
CA THR A 80 -8.66 1.42 -13.85
C THR A 80 -8.83 2.60 -12.89
N GLU A 81 -9.92 3.34 -12.96
CA GLU A 81 -10.16 4.54 -12.15
C GLU A 81 -10.61 4.15 -10.74
N LEU A 82 -9.97 4.74 -9.74
CA LEU A 82 -10.38 4.56 -8.34
C LEU A 82 -11.75 5.21 -8.15
N PRO A 83 -12.73 4.56 -7.52
CA PRO A 83 -14.06 5.13 -7.37
C PRO A 83 -14.12 6.19 -6.27
N CYS A 84 -15.13 7.04 -6.35
CA CYS A 84 -15.40 7.99 -5.28
C CYS A 84 -15.97 7.30 -4.04
N PRO A 85 -15.36 7.45 -2.84
CA PRO A 85 -15.89 6.87 -1.61
C PRO A 85 -17.27 7.44 -1.23
N HIS A 86 -17.58 8.65 -1.69
CA HIS A 86 -18.82 9.36 -1.34
C HIS A 86 -20.00 8.99 -2.26
N CYS A 87 -19.82 9.05 -3.58
CA CYS A 87 -20.91 8.79 -4.54
C CYS A 87 -20.89 7.37 -5.13
N LYS A 88 -19.86 6.57 -4.83
CA LYS A 88 -19.69 5.17 -5.29
C LYS A 88 -19.79 5.02 -6.82
N LYS A 89 -19.35 6.05 -7.55
CA LYS A 89 -19.22 6.07 -9.01
C LYS A 89 -17.74 6.10 -9.40
N GLU A 90 -17.43 5.50 -10.55
CA GLU A 90 -16.17 5.75 -11.26
C GLU A 90 -16.22 7.19 -11.78
N SER A 91 -15.16 7.95 -11.53
CA SER A 91 -15.08 9.37 -11.87
C SER A 91 -13.63 9.80 -11.96
N ASP A 92 -13.36 10.79 -12.82
CA ASP A 92 -12.06 11.46 -12.83
C ASP A 92 -11.80 12.21 -11.52
N PHE A 93 -10.53 12.25 -11.12
CA PHE A 93 -10.08 12.93 -9.93
C PHE A 93 -9.09 14.03 -10.28
N LEU A 94 -9.47 15.27 -10.00
CA LEU A 94 -8.64 16.43 -10.26
C LEU A 94 -7.72 16.67 -9.05
N PRO A 95 -6.39 16.71 -9.24
CA PRO A 95 -5.46 16.94 -8.13
C PRO A 95 -5.66 18.35 -7.57
N VAL A 96 -5.75 18.46 -6.25
CA VAL A 96 -5.81 19.75 -5.57
C VAL A 96 -4.39 20.30 -5.43
N THR A 97 -4.08 21.35 -6.19
CA THR A 97 -2.73 21.98 -6.20
C THR A 97 -2.54 23.00 -5.07
N VAL A 98 -3.63 23.43 -4.43
CA VAL A 98 -3.62 24.44 -3.39
C VAL A 98 -3.40 23.78 -2.03
N ASN A 99 -2.47 24.33 -1.25
CA ASN A 99 -2.27 23.94 0.15
C ASN A 99 -3.48 24.43 0.97
N LEU A 100 -4.57 23.68 0.95
CA LEU A 100 -5.76 23.97 1.74
C LEU A 100 -5.48 23.60 3.21
N SER A 101 -5.77 24.50 4.14
CA SER A 101 -5.74 24.20 5.57
C SER A 101 -6.73 23.08 5.86
N PHE A 102 -6.19 21.93 6.24
CA PHE A 102 -6.92 20.68 6.48
C PHE A 102 -8.13 20.84 7.42
N HIS A 103 -8.03 21.77 8.37
CA HIS A 103 -9.05 22.02 9.39
C HIS A 103 -10.25 22.84 8.92
N ASP A 104 -10.15 23.54 7.79
CA ASP A 104 -11.19 24.52 7.41
C ASP A 104 -12.29 23.92 6.53
N THR A 105 -12.13 22.68 6.03
CA THR A 105 -13.09 22.15 5.04
C THR A 105 -13.50 20.66 5.14
N HIS A 106 -12.80 19.75 5.86
CA HIS A 106 -13.07 18.30 5.69
C HIS A 106 -13.00 17.42 6.96
N LEU A 107 -14.14 17.22 7.63
CA LEU A 107 -14.30 16.18 8.67
C LEU A 107 -14.16 14.75 8.11
N ASP A 108 -14.56 14.54 6.85
CA ASP A 108 -14.65 13.19 6.24
C ASP A 108 -13.38 12.75 5.49
N CYS A 109 -12.32 13.57 5.48
CA CYS A 109 -11.13 13.33 4.65
C CYS A 109 -9.83 13.39 5.47
N LEU A 110 -9.79 12.64 6.57
CA LEU A 110 -8.66 12.62 7.47
C LEU A 110 -7.39 12.06 6.81
N SER A 111 -6.23 12.60 7.18
CA SER A 111 -4.95 12.09 6.68
C SER A 111 -4.62 10.76 7.37
N LEU A 112 -4.20 9.76 6.59
CA LEU A 112 -3.71 8.49 7.09
C LEU A 112 -2.40 8.72 7.87
N GLN A 113 -2.40 8.41 9.15
CA GLN A 113 -1.25 8.55 10.02
C GLN A 113 -0.26 7.41 9.84
N LYS A 114 1.01 7.65 10.19
CA LYS A 114 2.04 6.60 10.13
C LYS A 114 1.70 5.40 11.03
N SER A 115 1.04 5.63 12.15
CA SER A 115 0.56 4.58 13.05
C SER A 115 -0.52 3.70 12.42
N GLU A 116 -1.29 4.23 11.47
CA GLU A 116 -2.42 3.55 10.82
C GLU A 116 -2.00 2.84 9.52
N TYR A 117 -0.82 3.19 8.99
CA TYR A 117 -0.32 2.66 7.71
C TYR A 117 -0.22 1.14 7.66
N THR A 118 0.27 0.52 8.75
CA THR A 118 0.40 -0.95 8.84
C THR A 118 -0.98 -1.62 8.79
N GLU A 119 -1.97 -1.03 9.45
CA GLU A 119 -3.35 -1.55 9.44
C GLU A 119 -3.98 -1.41 8.06
N PHE A 120 -3.79 -0.26 7.41
CA PHE A 120 -4.21 -0.04 6.03
C PHE A 120 -3.65 -1.10 5.07
N LYS A 121 -2.33 -1.39 5.13
CA LYS A 121 -1.70 -2.43 4.30
C LYS A 121 -2.34 -3.80 4.52
N LYS A 122 -2.50 -4.18 5.79
CA LYS A 122 -3.12 -5.46 6.16
C LYS A 122 -4.55 -5.56 5.65
N GLN A 123 -5.33 -4.51 5.78
CA GLN A 123 -6.71 -4.47 5.30
C GLN A 123 -6.77 -4.63 3.77
N ARG A 124 -5.87 -3.96 3.04
CA ARG A 124 -5.78 -4.06 1.58
C ARG A 124 -5.46 -5.48 1.12
N GLU A 125 -4.46 -6.12 1.75
CA GLU A 125 -4.07 -7.51 1.47
C GLU A 125 -5.24 -8.48 1.73
N GLN A 126 -5.95 -8.31 2.85
CA GLN A 126 -7.13 -9.12 3.17
C GLN A 126 -8.23 -8.98 2.11
N TYR A 127 -8.50 -7.77 1.62
CA TYR A 127 -9.49 -7.58 0.57
C TYR A 127 -9.06 -8.18 -0.77
N GLU A 128 -7.77 -8.13 -1.11
CA GLU A 128 -7.24 -8.77 -2.32
C GLU A 128 -7.38 -10.28 -2.29
N GLU A 129 -7.08 -10.90 -1.14
CA GLU A 129 -7.27 -12.34 -0.93
C GLU A 129 -8.75 -12.74 -1.05
N LEU A 130 -9.64 -12.01 -0.38
CA LEU A 130 -11.08 -12.25 -0.46
C LEU A 130 -11.61 -12.10 -1.90
N LEU A 131 -11.13 -11.10 -2.63
CA LEU A 131 -11.49 -10.90 -4.03
C LEU A 131 -11.02 -12.07 -4.90
N TYR A 132 -9.79 -12.55 -4.69
CA TYR A 132 -9.25 -13.71 -5.39
C TYR A 132 -10.11 -14.95 -5.16
N LEU A 133 -10.39 -15.28 -3.89
CA LEU A 133 -11.22 -16.42 -3.51
C LEU A 133 -12.63 -16.34 -4.12
N SER A 134 -13.24 -15.15 -4.13
CA SER A 134 -14.57 -14.95 -4.72
C SER A 134 -14.62 -15.22 -6.23
N LYS A 135 -13.54 -14.89 -6.97
CA LYS A 135 -13.45 -15.15 -8.41
C LYS A 135 -13.26 -16.63 -8.71
N VAL A 136 -12.45 -17.32 -7.89
CA VAL A 136 -12.25 -18.77 -8.00
C VAL A 136 -13.57 -19.51 -7.78
N ASP A 137 -14.34 -19.16 -6.76
CA ASP A 137 -15.67 -19.76 -6.49
C ASP A 137 -16.65 -19.55 -7.66
N LYS A 138 -16.73 -18.33 -8.22
CA LYS A 138 -17.55 -18.06 -9.42
C LYS A 138 -17.12 -18.91 -10.62
N SER A 139 -15.81 -19.01 -10.88
CA SER A 139 -15.30 -19.82 -11.98
C SER A 139 -15.60 -21.31 -11.79
N PHE A 140 -15.57 -21.81 -10.54
CA PHE A 140 -15.89 -23.20 -10.23
C PHE A 140 -17.38 -23.49 -10.42
N LYS A 141 -18.25 -22.62 -9.91
CA LYS A 141 -19.72 -22.71 -10.11
C LYS A 141 -20.10 -22.72 -11.59
N ASN A 142 -19.52 -21.84 -12.39
CA ASN A 142 -19.78 -21.79 -13.83
C ASN A 142 -19.37 -23.09 -14.56
N LYS A 143 -18.26 -23.73 -14.17
CA LYS A 143 -17.82 -25.00 -14.76
C LYS A 143 -18.76 -26.15 -14.43
N ILE A 144 -19.27 -26.22 -13.19
CA ILE A 144 -20.24 -27.25 -12.79
C ILE A 144 -21.54 -27.10 -13.60
N GLN A 145 -22.06 -25.87 -13.71
CA GLN A 145 -23.29 -25.60 -14.49
C GLN A 145 -23.14 -25.92 -15.99
N GLN A 146 -21.97 -25.68 -16.58
CA GLN A 146 -21.70 -26.10 -17.97
C GLN A 146 -21.70 -27.63 -18.10
N THR A 147 -21.12 -28.34 -17.13
CA THR A 147 -21.05 -29.80 -17.14
C THR A 147 -22.44 -30.45 -16.96
N GLU A 148 -23.34 -29.81 -16.20
CA GLU A 148 -24.73 -30.23 -16.02
C GLU A 148 -25.63 -29.88 -17.23
N SER A 149 -25.29 -28.83 -17.99
CA SER A 149 -26.00 -28.41 -19.21
C SER A 149 -25.63 -29.24 -20.45
N ASP A 150 -24.45 -29.86 -20.45
CA ASP A 150 -23.94 -30.67 -21.56
C ASP A 150 -24.33 -32.16 -21.45
N CYS A 151 -25.09 -32.54 -20.41
CA CYS A 151 -25.68 -33.87 -20.20
C CYS A 151 -27.18 -33.87 -20.49
#